data_AF-A0A9W6T388-F1
#
_entry.id   AF-A0A9W6T388-F1
#
_cell.length_a   1.000
_cell.length_b   1.000
_cell.length_c   1.000
_cell.angle_alpha   90.00
_cell.angle_beta   90.00
_cell.angle_gamma   90.00
#
_symmetry.space_group_name_H-M   'P 1'
#
loop_
_entity.id
_entity.type
_entity.pdbx_description
1 polymer ?
#
loop_
_entity_poly.entity_id
_entity_poly.type
_entity_poly.pdbx_seq_one_letter_code
_entity_poly.pdbx_strand_id
1 'polypeptide(L)'
;MLKYLKPKFSESTNTPNFFKINISSLRKRRFSKIFKFLLLILNIIFILNIFFLLFFCHLKIFEYVIKIKTLILNYIDYETIEIYNDDLIDGSIAERQNGALISLVRNEELEGMIDSIESLEDRYNLNFNYDWVFMNEKPFTKEFKDKISDAVSGRAIFVKIPNKYWSLPSSIDYSKMKSSFKKLSQLKIMYANLLSYRFMCRFNSGFFYKLNALKDYKYYWRVEPSVKFNCDIPFEDDPFKIMIENDKKYGFVMTMYEDKKTIETLWDHSKKFFNENKNLIKSENTLKFILNNERNGEITYDENNDYNLCHYWSNFEIGSLDFFRSKAYNDYFNYLDSTNNFFYERWGDAPIHTIATSYLLSIDEIQFFDSISYYHKPNLSCPKNKQLREYLNCDCDPKDDFTWHKFSCTNRFFKVFNLDYPISYFEDAKLDSNLRKINKLNDQKSSGDKKSNKNKNNKKILRGKLRNKIKNDKKMKKLSGKLKKNVNNN
;
A
#
# COMPACT_ATOMS: atom_id res chain seq x y z
N MET A 1 -28.15 -42.49 51.75
CA MET A 1 -28.61 -43.72 51.08
C MET A 1 -27.38 -44.53 50.71
N LEU A 2 -27.03 -45.50 51.55
CA LEU A 2 -27.21 -46.94 51.30
C LEU A 2 -26.14 -47.46 50.32
N LYS A 3 -25.01 -48.00 50.81
CA LYS A 3 -24.78 -49.35 51.40
C LYS A 3 -24.55 -50.44 50.33
N TYR A 4 -23.51 -51.25 50.62
CA TYR A 4 -23.42 -52.71 50.37
C TYR A 4 -23.09 -53.17 48.94
N LEU A 5 -22.18 -54.13 48.66
CA LEU A 5 -21.63 -55.27 49.42
C LEU A 5 -20.28 -55.77 48.83
N LYS A 6 -19.32 -56.12 49.70
CA LYS A 6 -18.35 -57.23 49.50
C LYS A 6 -19.11 -58.56 49.62
N PRO A 7 -18.61 -59.68 49.06
CA PRO A 7 -17.94 -60.71 49.90
C PRO A 7 -16.85 -61.48 49.11
N LYS A 8 -16.04 -62.42 49.60
CA LYS A 8 -15.57 -62.91 50.91
C LYS A 8 -14.37 -63.82 50.57
N PHE A 9 -13.38 -63.86 51.47
CA PHE A 9 -12.41 -64.94 51.57
C PHE A 9 -13.08 -66.19 52.18
N SER A 10 -12.62 -67.38 51.79
CA SER A 10 -12.55 -68.53 52.71
C SER A 10 -11.45 -69.51 52.27
N GLU A 11 -10.53 -69.77 53.19
CA GLU A 11 -9.58 -70.87 53.18
C GLU A 11 -10.32 -72.22 53.29
N SER A 12 -9.79 -73.26 52.66
CA SER A 12 -9.87 -74.61 53.21
C SER A 12 -8.70 -75.46 52.73
N THR A 13 -7.98 -75.95 53.72
CA THR A 13 -6.94 -76.98 53.73
C THR A 13 -7.32 -78.26 52.99
N ASN A 14 -6.38 -78.85 52.23
CA ASN A 14 -6.03 -80.28 52.36
C ASN A 14 -4.81 -80.63 51.50
N THR A 15 -3.76 -81.09 52.19
CA THR A 15 -2.66 -81.88 51.62
C THR A 15 -3.16 -83.29 51.29
N PRO A 16 -2.55 -83.96 50.31
CA PRO A 16 -1.70 -85.08 50.71
C PRO A 16 -0.35 -85.10 49.99
N ASN A 17 0.71 -85.26 50.79
CA ASN A 17 1.98 -85.83 50.37
C ASN A 17 1.74 -87.24 49.83
N PHE A 18 2.22 -87.56 48.62
CA PHE A 18 2.93 -88.81 48.30
C PHE A 18 3.44 -88.73 46.87
N PHE A 19 4.73 -88.44 46.70
CA PHE A 19 5.68 -89.24 45.92
C PHE A 19 7.01 -88.49 45.89
N LYS A 20 7.91 -88.89 46.80
CA LYS A 20 9.35 -88.69 46.63
C LYS A 20 9.74 -89.40 45.34
N ILE A 21 10.13 -88.65 44.31
CA ILE A 21 11.03 -89.15 43.28
C ILE A 21 12.26 -88.27 43.31
N ASN A 22 13.26 -88.72 44.06
CA ASN A 22 14.62 -88.24 43.94
C ASN A 22 15.27 -89.08 42.83
N ILE A 23 15.31 -88.55 41.61
CA ILE A 23 16.23 -89.01 40.57
C ILE A 23 17.21 -87.87 40.32
N SER A 24 18.26 -87.88 41.12
CA SER A 24 19.56 -87.41 40.71
C SER A 24 19.94 -88.05 39.37
N SER A 25 20.52 -87.24 38.48
CA SER A 25 21.16 -87.57 37.20
C SER A 25 20.29 -87.44 35.94
N LEU A 26 20.36 -86.26 35.30
CA LEU A 26 20.28 -86.12 33.85
C LEU A 26 20.98 -84.80 33.45
N ARG A 27 22.24 -84.95 33.00
CA ARG A 27 22.99 -84.11 32.06
C ARG A 27 22.92 -82.57 32.21
N LYS A 28 23.95 -82.02 32.87
CA LYS A 28 24.61 -80.80 32.39
C LYS A 28 25.13 -81.02 30.95
N ARG A 29 24.81 -80.06 30.07
CA ARG A 29 25.41 -79.70 28.77
C ARG A 29 24.57 -79.99 27.51
N ARG A 30 24.47 -78.91 26.72
CA ARG A 30 24.00 -78.75 25.32
C ARG A 30 22.50 -78.45 25.10
N PHE A 31 21.96 -77.48 25.83
CA PHE A 31 21.01 -76.57 25.18
C PHE A 31 21.81 -75.70 24.19
N SER A 32 21.50 -75.92 22.93
CA SER A 32 22.33 -75.69 21.75
C SER A 32 22.77 -74.24 21.58
N LYS A 33 23.98 -74.02 21.02
CA LYS A 33 24.39 -72.72 20.47
C LYS A 33 23.30 -72.10 19.58
N ILE A 34 22.49 -72.95 18.93
CA ILE A 34 21.33 -72.60 18.11
C ILE A 34 20.23 -71.88 18.93
N PHE A 35 19.94 -72.29 20.16
CA PHE A 35 18.91 -71.63 20.98
C PHE A 35 19.34 -70.22 21.41
N LYS A 36 20.61 -70.05 21.80
CA LYS A 36 21.17 -68.72 22.10
C LYS A 36 21.23 -67.82 20.85
N PHE A 37 21.52 -68.40 19.70
CA PHE A 37 21.53 -67.70 18.41
C PHE A 37 20.11 -67.27 17.98
N LEU A 38 19.11 -68.13 18.14
CA LEU A 38 17.69 -67.79 17.90
C LEU A 38 17.21 -66.67 18.84
N LEU A 39 17.57 -66.73 20.12
CA LEU A 39 17.24 -65.67 21.09
C LEU A 39 17.92 -64.34 20.73
N LEU A 40 19.15 -64.37 20.21
CA LEU A 40 19.84 -63.18 19.71
C LEU A 40 19.13 -62.59 18.49
N ILE A 41 18.73 -63.42 17.53
CA ILE A 41 17.96 -62.98 16.35
C ILE A 41 16.63 -62.35 16.77
N LEU A 42 15.89 -62.98 17.68
CA LEU A 42 14.62 -62.45 18.19
C LEU A 42 14.80 -61.09 18.88
N ASN A 43 15.87 -60.92 19.67
CA ASN A 43 16.19 -59.63 20.29
C ASN A 43 16.56 -58.57 19.26
N ILE A 44 17.32 -58.91 18.22
CA ILE A 44 17.66 -57.98 17.12
C ILE A 44 16.38 -57.56 16.38
N ILE A 45 15.50 -58.50 16.04
CA ILE A 45 14.22 -58.21 15.39
C ILE A 45 13.36 -57.30 16.29
N PHE A 46 13.31 -57.57 17.59
CA PHE A 46 12.57 -56.73 18.55
C PHE A 46 13.12 -55.31 18.60
N ILE A 47 14.45 -55.14 18.68
CA ILE A 47 15.11 -53.83 18.67
C ILE A 47 14.83 -53.10 17.34
N LEU A 48 14.93 -53.78 16.20
CA LEU A 48 14.63 -53.20 14.90
C LEU A 48 13.16 -52.75 14.79
N ASN A 49 12.22 -53.52 15.33
CA ASN A 49 10.81 -53.12 15.39
C ASN A 49 10.58 -51.90 16.27
N ILE A 50 11.28 -51.79 17.41
CA ILE A 50 11.24 -50.58 18.25
C ILE A 50 11.79 -49.38 17.49
N PHE A 51 12.94 -49.51 16.82
CA PHE A 51 13.52 -48.44 16.02
C PHE A 51 12.58 -48.01 14.88
N PHE A 52 11.96 -48.97 14.20
CA PHE A 52 10.98 -48.71 13.15
C PHE A 52 9.76 -47.96 13.72
N LEU A 53 9.22 -48.40 14.85
CA LEU A 53 8.08 -47.73 15.50
C LEU A 53 8.43 -46.29 15.90
N LEU A 54 9.62 -46.07 16.49
CA LEU A 54 10.12 -44.74 16.86
C LEU A 54 10.31 -43.85 15.63
N PHE A 55 10.84 -44.40 14.53
CA PHE A 55 10.98 -43.68 13.27
C PHE A 55 9.63 -43.24 12.69
N PHE A 56 8.64 -44.14 12.66
CA PHE A 56 7.27 -43.78 12.22
C PHE A 56 6.59 -42.76 13.14
N CYS A 57 6.80 -42.87 14.45
CA CYS A 57 6.35 -41.85 15.41
C CYS A 57 6.99 -40.48 15.11
N HIS A 58 8.30 -40.45 14.87
CA HIS A 58 9.01 -39.22 14.53
C HIS A 58 8.51 -38.60 13.23
N LEU A 59 8.24 -39.41 12.18
CA LEU A 59 7.67 -38.93 10.93
C LEU A 59 6.27 -38.31 11.13
N LYS A 60 5.39 -38.96 11.91
CA LYS A 60 4.06 -38.41 12.21
C LYS A 60 4.13 -37.13 13.03
N ILE A 61 5.03 -37.03 14.01
CA ILE A 61 5.24 -35.81 14.78
C ILE A 61 5.73 -34.69 13.85
N PHE A 62 6.68 -34.98 12.96
CA PHE A 62 7.18 -34.01 11.99
C PHE A 62 6.08 -33.49 11.05
N GLU A 63 5.23 -34.38 10.53
CA GLU A 63 4.06 -34.00 9.71
C GLU A 63 3.08 -33.10 10.49
N TYR A 64 2.80 -33.43 11.76
CA TYR A 64 1.92 -32.64 12.61
C TYR A 64 2.49 -31.26 12.92
N VAL A 65 3.80 -31.17 13.18
CA VAL A 65 4.52 -29.90 13.38
C VAL A 65 4.47 -29.03 12.12
N ILE A 66 4.65 -29.60 10.93
CA ILE A 66 4.48 -28.87 9.67
C ILE A 66 3.05 -28.34 9.56
N LYS A 67 2.04 -29.17 9.81
CA LYS A 67 0.63 -28.78 9.70
C LYS A 67 0.27 -27.64 10.66
N ILE A 68 0.74 -27.70 11.91
CA ILE A 68 0.57 -26.62 12.88
C ILE A 68 1.29 -25.35 12.42
N LYS A 69 2.53 -25.45 11.94
CA LYS A 69 3.29 -24.30 11.45
C LYS A 69 2.59 -23.63 10.28
N THR A 70 2.05 -24.40 9.33
CA THR A 70 1.25 -23.89 8.21
C THR A 70 -0.02 -23.20 8.69
N LEU A 71 -0.75 -23.80 9.65
CA LEU A 71 -1.95 -23.19 10.24
C LEU A 71 -1.64 -21.86 10.96
N ILE A 72 -0.55 -21.81 11.73
CA ILE A 72 -0.10 -20.60 12.43
C ILE A 72 0.33 -19.52 11.44
N LEU A 73 1.08 -19.88 10.40
CA LEU A 73 1.49 -18.92 9.36
C LEU A 73 0.28 -18.34 8.61
N ASN A 74 -0.72 -19.17 8.30
CA ASN A 74 -1.96 -18.71 7.68
C ASN A 74 -2.79 -17.83 8.62
N TYR A 75 -2.80 -18.11 9.93
CA TYR A 75 -3.48 -17.27 10.93
C TYR A 75 -2.80 -15.89 11.09
N ILE A 76 -1.48 -15.82 10.95
CA ILE A 76 -0.69 -14.57 11.06
C ILE A 76 -0.79 -13.69 9.79
N ASP A 77 -1.23 -14.26 8.67
CA ASP A 77 -1.32 -13.59 7.36
C ASP A 77 -2.67 -12.90 7.09
N TYR A 78 -3.53 -12.76 8.10
CA TYR A 78 -4.80 -12.06 7.94
C TYR A 78 -4.64 -10.54 7.98
N GLU A 79 -5.40 -9.84 7.16
CA GLU A 79 -5.49 -8.38 7.16
C GLU A 79 -6.14 -7.91 8.46
N THR A 80 -5.42 -7.15 9.29
CA THR A 80 -5.99 -6.57 10.51
C THR A 80 -6.45 -5.16 10.21
N ILE A 81 -7.73 -4.87 10.48
CA ILE A 81 -8.35 -3.56 10.27
C ILE A 81 -8.77 -3.02 11.63
N GLU A 82 -8.31 -1.81 11.96
CA GLU A 82 -8.75 -1.07 13.15
C GLU A 82 -9.37 0.26 12.69
N ILE A 83 -10.58 0.56 13.14
CA ILE A 83 -11.31 1.77 12.75
C ILE A 83 -11.44 2.68 13.96
N TYR A 84 -11.06 3.93 13.76
CA TYR A 84 -11.24 5.03 14.71
C TYR A 84 -12.21 6.04 14.11
N ASN A 85 -12.86 6.81 14.98
CA ASN A 85 -13.85 7.83 14.60
C ASN A 85 -15.13 7.29 13.90
N ASP A 86 -15.47 6.00 14.07
CA ASP A 86 -16.64 5.37 13.42
C ASP A 86 -17.98 5.94 13.93
N ASP A 87 -18.04 6.36 15.20
CA ASP A 87 -19.24 6.92 15.84
C ASP A 87 -19.33 8.45 15.76
N LEU A 88 -18.39 9.13 15.09
CA LEU A 88 -18.46 10.59 14.98
C LEU A 88 -19.67 10.98 14.13
N ILE A 89 -20.46 11.93 14.65
CA ILE A 89 -21.53 12.57 13.88
C ILE A 89 -20.89 13.17 12.64
N ASP A 90 -21.38 12.77 11.46
CA ASP A 90 -20.89 13.32 10.20
C ASP A 90 -21.06 14.84 10.19
N GLY A 91 -19.95 15.54 10.36
CA GLY A 91 -19.86 16.99 10.34
C GLY A 91 -19.65 17.55 8.94
N SER A 92 -19.78 16.72 7.88
CA SER A 92 -19.59 17.14 6.51
C SER A 92 -20.60 18.23 6.18
N ILE A 93 -20.14 19.23 5.44
CA ILE A 93 -21.00 20.33 4.98
C ILE A 93 -21.33 20.20 3.49
N ALA A 94 -20.79 19.18 2.84
CA ALA A 94 -21.00 18.82 1.45
C ALA A 94 -21.23 17.31 1.33
N GLU A 95 -22.00 16.91 0.31
CA GLU A 95 -22.28 15.51 0.03
C GLU A 95 -21.01 14.78 -0.44
N ARG A 96 -20.70 13.68 0.24
CA ARG A 96 -19.50 12.87 -0.02
C ARG A 96 -19.80 11.77 -1.05
N GLN A 97 -18.89 11.60 -2.00
CA GLN A 97 -18.94 10.52 -2.99
C GLN A 97 -18.35 9.22 -2.44
N ASN A 98 -18.49 8.13 -3.20
CA ASN A 98 -17.83 6.87 -2.85
C ASN A 98 -16.32 6.92 -3.20
N GLY A 99 -15.53 7.45 -2.26
CA GLY A 99 -14.07 7.52 -2.33
C GLY A 99 -13.41 7.45 -0.96
N ALA A 100 -12.10 7.14 -0.94
CA ALA A 100 -11.27 7.18 0.26
C ALA A 100 -9.91 7.82 -0.02
N LEU A 101 -9.37 8.52 0.97
CA LEU A 101 -7.97 8.95 1.00
C LEU A 101 -7.13 7.76 1.47
N ILE A 102 -6.00 7.46 0.82
CA ILE A 102 -5.17 6.30 1.18
C ILE A 102 -3.70 6.70 1.37
N SER A 103 -3.02 6.04 2.31
CA SER A 103 -1.61 6.26 2.57
C SER A 103 -0.91 4.96 2.94
N LEU A 104 0.13 4.59 2.20
CA LEU A 104 1.10 3.58 2.63
C LEU A 104 2.18 4.29 3.44
N VAL A 105 2.29 4.01 4.74
CA VAL A 105 3.11 4.82 5.63
C VAL A 105 3.64 4.00 6.81
N ARG A 106 4.88 4.27 7.22
CA ARG A 106 5.50 3.63 8.38
C ARG A 106 5.32 4.43 9.65
N ASN A 107 5.50 3.75 10.79
CA ASN A 107 5.41 4.38 12.10
C ASN A 107 6.40 5.54 12.26
N GLU A 108 7.60 5.43 11.67
CA GLU A 108 8.67 6.42 11.75
C GLU A 108 8.39 7.69 10.92
N GLU A 109 7.39 7.65 10.04
CA GLU A 109 7.00 8.75 9.15
C GLU A 109 5.83 9.58 9.70
N LEU A 110 5.44 9.32 10.96
CA LEU A 110 4.29 9.94 11.64
C LEU A 110 4.21 11.46 11.47
N GLU A 111 5.28 12.19 11.77
CA GLU A 111 5.26 13.66 11.69
C GLU A 111 5.09 14.15 10.24
N GLY A 112 5.70 13.45 9.27
CA GLY A 112 5.52 13.77 7.85
C GLY A 112 4.10 13.47 7.36
N MET A 113 3.48 12.41 7.88
CA MET A 113 2.08 12.09 7.56
C MET A 113 1.12 13.11 8.17
N ILE A 114 1.36 13.55 9.41
CA ILE A 114 0.58 14.62 10.04
C ILE A 114 0.66 15.90 9.19
N ASP A 115 1.84 16.30 8.73
CA ASP A 115 2.00 17.47 7.85
C ASP A 115 1.15 17.34 6.57
N SER A 116 1.13 16.17 5.94
CA SER A 116 0.31 15.88 4.76
C SER A 116 -1.19 15.95 5.06
N ILE A 117 -1.63 15.33 6.16
CA ILE A 117 -3.04 15.32 6.59
C ILE A 117 -3.50 16.76 6.86
N GLU A 118 -2.76 17.51 7.70
CA GLU A 118 -3.11 18.90 8.02
C GLU A 118 -3.22 19.73 6.74
N SER A 119 -2.28 19.55 5.80
CA SER A 119 -2.32 20.26 4.52
C SER A 119 -3.54 19.92 3.68
N LEU A 120 -3.94 18.65 3.58
CA LEU A 120 -5.10 18.25 2.76
C LEU A 120 -6.44 18.56 3.47
N GLU A 121 -6.51 18.37 4.78
CA GLU A 121 -7.66 18.72 5.62
C GLU A 121 -7.96 20.21 5.51
N ASP A 122 -6.95 21.08 5.66
CA ASP A 122 -7.13 22.54 5.61
C ASP A 122 -7.61 23.04 4.24
N ARG A 123 -7.15 22.42 3.16
CA ARG A 123 -7.42 22.83 1.77
C ARG A 123 -8.65 22.17 1.16
N TYR A 124 -9.09 21.02 1.69
CA TYR A 124 -10.13 20.19 1.09
C TYR A 124 -10.94 19.41 2.12
N ASN A 125 -10.33 18.47 2.84
CA ASN A 125 -11.10 17.36 3.43
C ASN A 125 -11.96 17.75 4.63
N LEU A 126 -11.66 18.84 5.37
CA LEU A 126 -12.53 19.35 6.45
C LEU A 126 -13.94 19.73 6.01
N ASN A 127 -14.16 19.81 4.70
CA ASN A 127 -15.45 20.13 4.10
C ASN A 127 -16.30 18.89 3.81
N PHE A 128 -15.66 17.74 3.57
CA PHE A 128 -16.28 16.51 3.06
C PHE A 128 -16.14 15.31 4.00
N ASN A 129 -15.13 15.34 4.88
CA ASN A 129 -14.77 14.29 5.81
C ASN A 129 -14.60 12.92 5.14
N TYR A 130 -13.91 12.84 3.99
CA TYR A 130 -13.56 11.54 3.39
C TYR A 130 -12.73 10.70 4.36
N ASP A 131 -13.00 9.41 4.34
CA ASP A 131 -12.31 8.43 5.18
C ASP A 131 -10.86 8.30 4.74
N TRP A 132 -9.98 8.07 5.72
CA TRP A 132 -8.56 7.83 5.52
C TRP A 132 -8.23 6.35 5.79
N VAL A 133 -7.56 5.69 4.84
CA VAL A 133 -7.08 4.32 4.96
C VAL A 133 -5.55 4.31 4.99
N PHE A 134 -4.98 3.99 6.14
CA PHE A 134 -3.55 3.89 6.37
C PHE A 134 -3.11 2.43 6.31
N MET A 135 -2.07 2.15 5.53
CA MET A 135 -1.53 0.80 5.31
C MET A 135 -0.06 0.75 5.73
N ASN A 136 0.37 -0.35 6.36
CA ASN A 136 1.75 -0.54 6.80
C ASN A 136 2.13 -2.02 6.79
N GLU A 137 3.39 -2.33 6.45
CA GLU A 137 3.89 -3.71 6.50
C GLU A 137 4.03 -4.23 7.94
N LYS A 138 4.07 -3.32 8.91
CA LYS A 138 4.09 -3.62 10.35
C LYS A 138 2.81 -3.11 11.02
N PRO A 139 2.45 -3.67 12.20
CA PRO A 139 1.40 -3.07 13.02
C PRO A 139 1.70 -1.60 13.33
N PHE A 140 0.68 -0.75 13.22
CA PHE A 140 0.79 0.63 13.68
C PHE A 140 0.91 0.70 15.20
N THR A 141 1.78 1.58 15.68
CA THR A 141 1.93 1.85 17.11
C THR A 141 0.70 2.58 17.64
N LYS A 142 0.46 2.48 18.95
CA LYS A 142 -0.61 3.24 19.61
C LYS A 142 -0.44 4.75 19.40
N GLU A 143 0.79 5.27 19.52
CA GLU A 143 1.07 6.69 19.28
C GLU A 143 0.68 7.12 17.87
N PHE A 144 1.00 6.32 16.85
CA PHE A 144 0.64 6.62 15.48
C PHE A 144 -0.89 6.70 15.32
N LYS A 145 -1.60 5.67 15.78
CA LYS A 145 -3.07 5.61 15.68
C LYS A 145 -3.74 6.77 16.40
N ASP A 146 -3.31 7.07 17.63
CA ASP A 146 -3.87 8.15 18.44
C ASP A 146 -3.68 9.52 17.75
N LYS A 147 -2.45 9.85 17.31
CA LYS A 147 -2.18 11.16 16.70
C LYS A 147 -2.83 11.33 15.33
N ILE A 148 -2.87 10.28 14.51
CA ILE A 148 -3.47 10.33 13.18
C ILE A 148 -4.99 10.44 13.29
N SER A 149 -5.61 9.68 14.19
CA SER A 149 -7.07 9.76 14.42
C SER A 149 -7.50 11.14 14.94
N ASP A 150 -6.64 11.82 15.71
CA ASP A 150 -6.83 13.20 16.16
C ASP A 150 -6.70 14.24 15.03
N ALA A 151 -5.97 13.91 13.96
CA ALA A 151 -5.64 14.84 12.87
C ALA A 151 -6.62 14.80 11.69
N VAL A 152 -7.28 13.66 11.46
CA VAL A 152 -8.24 13.49 10.35
C VAL A 152 -9.65 13.92 10.73
N SER A 153 -10.44 14.37 9.76
CA SER A 153 -11.85 14.73 9.98
C SER A 153 -12.83 13.57 9.76
N GLY A 154 -12.51 12.64 8.85
CA GLY A 154 -13.26 11.42 8.58
C GLY A 154 -12.84 10.25 9.48
N ARG A 155 -13.26 9.02 9.11
CA ARG A 155 -12.79 7.81 9.80
C ARG A 155 -11.32 7.55 9.52
N ALA A 156 -10.57 7.11 10.54
CA ALA A 156 -9.20 6.63 10.37
C ALA A 156 -9.20 5.11 10.42
N ILE A 157 -8.85 4.48 9.30
CA ILE A 157 -8.84 3.03 9.11
C ILE A 157 -7.38 2.58 9.01
N PHE A 158 -6.90 1.79 9.97
CA PHE A 158 -5.53 1.31 10.02
C PHE A 158 -5.46 -0.16 9.60
N VAL A 159 -4.59 -0.45 8.62
CA VAL A 159 -4.45 -1.76 8.01
C VAL A 159 -3.02 -2.26 8.15
N LYS A 160 -2.85 -3.45 8.75
CA LYS A 160 -1.60 -4.21 8.62
C LYS A 160 -1.67 -5.02 7.32
N ILE A 161 -0.71 -4.80 6.44
CA ILE A 161 -0.64 -5.48 5.15
C ILE A 161 -0.37 -6.98 5.38
N PRO A 162 -1.16 -7.88 4.77
CA PRO A 162 -0.85 -9.31 4.73
C PRO A 162 0.55 -9.58 4.18
N ASN A 163 1.29 -10.51 4.79
CA ASN A 163 2.62 -10.89 4.35
C ASN A 163 2.63 -11.35 2.89
N LYS A 164 1.59 -12.05 2.42
CA LYS A 164 1.46 -12.46 0.99
C LYS A 164 1.57 -11.30 -0.01
N TYR A 165 1.23 -10.08 0.41
CA TYR A 165 1.32 -8.86 -0.41
C TYR A 165 2.65 -8.12 -0.21
N TRP A 166 3.39 -8.44 0.84
CA TRP A 166 4.67 -7.80 1.21
C TRP A 166 5.78 -8.84 1.47
N SER A 167 5.95 -9.80 0.55
CA SER A 167 6.98 -10.84 0.64
C SER A 167 7.71 -11.06 -0.67
N LEU A 168 8.87 -11.70 -0.61
CA LEU A 168 9.54 -12.22 -1.81
C LEU A 168 8.73 -13.41 -2.37
N PRO A 169 8.49 -13.44 -3.70
CA PRO A 169 8.01 -14.66 -4.36
C PRO A 169 8.97 -15.83 -4.15
N SER A 170 8.44 -17.05 -4.08
CA SER A 170 9.26 -18.27 -3.91
C SER A 170 10.14 -18.58 -5.13
N SER A 171 9.82 -18.02 -6.29
CA SER A 171 10.56 -18.19 -7.56
C SER A 171 11.78 -17.26 -7.69
N ILE A 172 12.10 -16.48 -6.66
CA ILE A 172 13.23 -15.54 -6.66
C ILE A 172 14.58 -16.28 -6.62
N ASP A 173 15.43 -15.96 -7.59
CA ASP A 173 16.87 -16.22 -7.54
C ASP A 173 17.56 -15.11 -6.74
N TYR A 174 17.92 -15.45 -5.51
CA TYR A 174 18.60 -14.54 -4.58
C TYR A 174 19.95 -14.04 -5.11
N SER A 175 20.68 -14.85 -5.87
CA SER A 175 21.98 -14.47 -6.43
C SER A 175 21.80 -13.42 -7.52
N LYS A 176 20.83 -13.61 -8.41
CA LYS A 176 20.47 -12.64 -9.45
C LYS A 176 19.99 -11.33 -8.84
N MET A 177 19.10 -11.39 -7.85
CA MET A 177 18.63 -10.21 -7.11
C MET A 177 19.80 -9.43 -6.46
N LYS A 178 20.70 -10.12 -5.75
CA LYS A 178 21.86 -9.49 -5.10
C LYS A 178 22.81 -8.85 -6.12
N SER A 179 23.02 -9.49 -7.26
CA SER A 179 23.82 -8.93 -8.37
C SER A 179 23.19 -7.64 -8.91
N SER A 180 21.87 -7.62 -9.12
CA SER A 180 21.13 -6.43 -9.54
C SER A 180 21.28 -5.27 -8.55
N PHE A 181 21.15 -5.54 -7.25
CA PHE A 181 21.31 -4.52 -6.21
C PHE A 181 22.70 -3.89 -6.30
N LYS A 182 23.75 -4.72 -6.44
CA LYS A 182 25.13 -4.24 -6.60
C LYS A 182 25.29 -3.40 -7.87
N LYS A 183 24.78 -3.86 -9.02
CA LYS A 183 24.82 -3.13 -10.30
C LYS A 183 24.17 -1.75 -10.18
N LEU A 184 22.94 -1.69 -9.67
CA LEU A 184 22.18 -0.45 -9.55
C LEU A 184 22.79 0.51 -8.51
N SER A 185 23.33 0.00 -7.41
CA SER A 185 24.07 0.82 -6.43
C SER A 185 25.34 1.44 -7.03
N GLN A 186 26.08 0.69 -7.85
CA GLN A 186 27.25 1.23 -8.56
C GLN A 186 26.86 2.33 -9.55
N LEU A 187 25.69 2.23 -10.17
CA LEU A 187 25.10 3.26 -11.02
C LEU A 187 24.50 4.44 -10.26
N LYS A 188 24.62 4.48 -8.93
CA LYS A 188 24.08 5.51 -8.02
C LYS A 188 22.56 5.69 -8.16
N ILE A 189 21.84 4.61 -8.48
CA ILE A 189 20.38 4.62 -8.55
C ILE A 189 19.81 4.77 -7.13
N MET A 190 18.89 5.71 -6.96
CA MET A 190 18.20 5.93 -5.70
C MET A 190 17.48 4.65 -5.24
N TYR A 191 17.59 4.31 -3.96
CA TYR A 191 16.96 3.12 -3.36
C TYR A 191 17.38 1.77 -3.98
N ALA A 192 18.45 1.72 -4.77
CA ALA A 192 18.91 0.52 -5.48
C ALA A 192 19.02 -0.74 -4.59
N ASN A 193 19.52 -0.57 -3.37
CA ASN A 193 19.78 -1.62 -2.40
C ASN A 193 18.68 -1.79 -1.34
N LEU A 194 17.56 -1.05 -1.44
CA LEU A 194 16.48 -1.13 -0.48
C LEU A 194 15.44 -2.17 -0.92
N LEU A 195 15.51 -3.36 -0.33
CA LEU A 195 14.51 -4.41 -0.59
C LEU A 195 13.08 -3.93 -0.26
N SER A 196 12.92 -3.16 0.81
CA SER A 196 11.62 -2.63 1.19
C SER A 196 11.02 -1.66 0.16
N TYR A 197 11.87 -0.95 -0.61
CA TYR A 197 11.40 -0.06 -1.68
C TYR A 197 10.80 -0.88 -2.84
N ARG A 198 11.40 -2.04 -3.14
CA ARG A 198 10.89 -2.96 -4.16
C ARG A 198 9.58 -3.63 -3.75
N PHE A 199 9.44 -3.98 -2.46
CA PHE A 199 8.16 -4.41 -1.92
C PHE A 199 7.10 -3.32 -2.03
N MET A 200 7.44 -2.07 -1.70
CA MET A 200 6.54 -0.92 -1.86
C MET A 200 6.08 -0.76 -3.32
N CYS A 201 7.01 -0.74 -4.29
CA CYS A 201 6.65 -0.62 -5.70
C CYS A 201 5.75 -1.78 -6.16
N ARG A 202 6.07 -3.02 -5.78
CA ARG A 202 5.24 -4.19 -6.08
C ARG A 202 3.86 -4.10 -5.42
N PHE A 203 3.78 -3.66 -4.18
CA PHE A 203 2.52 -3.50 -3.42
C PHE A 203 1.59 -2.48 -4.07
N ASN A 204 2.12 -1.29 -4.37
CA ASN A 204 1.37 -0.24 -5.06
C ASN A 204 1.00 -0.64 -6.48
N SER A 205 1.81 -1.46 -7.16
CA SER A 205 1.48 -1.94 -8.52
C SER A 205 0.33 -2.95 -8.56
N GLY A 206 0.08 -3.75 -7.51
CA GLY A 206 -0.77 -4.94 -7.68
C GLY A 206 -1.54 -5.46 -6.48
N PHE A 207 -1.43 -4.81 -5.32
CA PHE A 207 -1.99 -5.37 -4.08
C PHE A 207 -2.80 -4.40 -3.23
N PHE A 208 -2.50 -3.09 -3.20
CA PHE A 208 -3.22 -2.16 -2.32
C PHE A 208 -4.75 -2.23 -2.53
N TYR A 209 -5.20 -2.24 -3.79
CA TYR A 209 -6.63 -2.27 -4.17
C TYR A 209 -7.35 -3.59 -3.85
N LYS A 210 -6.60 -4.63 -3.44
CA LYS A 210 -7.10 -5.96 -3.04
C LYS A 210 -7.36 -6.06 -1.53
N LEU A 211 -6.97 -5.06 -0.74
CA LEU A 211 -7.25 -5.03 0.69
C LEU A 211 -8.75 -4.94 0.96
N ASN A 212 -9.24 -5.71 1.93
CA ASN A 212 -10.63 -5.69 2.38
C ASN A 212 -11.03 -4.31 2.88
N ALA A 213 -10.12 -3.54 3.47
CA ALA A 213 -10.36 -2.16 3.87
C ALA A 213 -10.80 -1.25 2.70
N LEU A 214 -10.46 -1.62 1.45
CA LEU A 214 -10.85 -0.86 0.27
C LEU A 214 -12.07 -1.43 -0.46
N LYS A 215 -12.62 -2.58 -0.03
CA LYS A 215 -13.60 -3.36 -0.80
C LYS A 215 -14.87 -2.58 -1.18
N ASP A 216 -15.33 -1.70 -0.27
CA ASP A 216 -16.59 -0.95 -0.42
C ASP A 216 -16.37 0.41 -1.10
N TYR A 217 -15.11 0.77 -1.39
CA TYR A 217 -14.78 2.01 -2.08
C TYR A 217 -14.71 1.85 -3.59
N LYS A 218 -15.19 2.87 -4.32
CA LYS A 218 -15.13 2.96 -5.79
C LYS A 218 -13.88 3.69 -6.28
N TYR A 219 -13.47 4.76 -5.58
CA TYR A 219 -12.28 5.53 -5.89
C TYR A 219 -11.34 5.63 -4.69
N TYR A 220 -10.06 5.84 -4.97
CA TYR A 220 -9.08 6.22 -3.97
C TYR A 220 -8.33 7.48 -4.41
N TRP A 221 -7.81 8.23 -3.45
CA TRP A 221 -6.80 9.26 -3.67
C TRP A 221 -5.59 8.96 -2.79
N ARG A 222 -4.46 8.67 -3.45
CA ARG A 222 -3.19 8.41 -2.78
C ARG A 222 -2.56 9.69 -2.26
N VAL A 223 -2.18 9.67 -0.98
CA VAL A 223 -1.48 10.75 -0.28
C VAL A 223 -0.27 10.17 0.44
N GLU A 224 0.92 10.63 0.08
CA GLU A 224 2.18 10.23 0.73
C GLU A 224 2.52 11.12 1.95
N PRO A 225 3.40 10.68 2.86
CA PRO A 225 3.97 11.53 3.89
C PRO A 225 4.78 12.71 3.30
N SER A 226 4.80 13.84 4.02
CA SER A 226 5.58 15.04 3.66
C SER A 226 5.21 15.68 2.32
N VAL A 227 3.94 15.60 1.92
CA VAL A 227 3.39 16.35 0.79
C VAL A 227 2.77 17.67 1.25
N LYS A 228 2.55 18.59 0.33
CA LYS A 228 1.76 19.81 0.59
C LYS A 228 0.78 20.10 -0.53
N PHE A 229 -0.38 20.58 -0.14
CA PHE A 229 -1.40 21.17 -0.99
C PHE A 229 -1.37 22.68 -0.78
N ASN A 230 -0.94 23.43 -1.79
CA ASN A 230 -0.70 24.86 -1.62
C ASN A 230 -1.91 25.72 -1.95
N CYS A 231 -2.92 25.18 -2.62
CA CYS A 231 -4.15 25.88 -2.99
C CYS A 231 -5.36 25.22 -2.32
N ASP A 232 -6.40 26.01 -2.05
CA ASP A 232 -7.71 25.50 -1.67
C ASP A 232 -8.34 24.75 -2.85
N ILE A 233 -9.06 23.67 -2.56
CA ILE A 233 -9.85 22.92 -3.53
C ILE A 233 -11.33 23.32 -3.32
N PRO A 234 -11.95 24.04 -4.27
CA PRO A 234 -13.33 24.50 -4.14
C PRO A 234 -14.32 23.35 -3.96
N PHE A 235 -15.47 23.63 -3.34
CA PHE A 235 -16.50 22.61 -3.08
C PHE A 235 -17.07 22.02 -4.37
N GLU A 236 -17.24 22.87 -5.36
CA GLU A 236 -17.71 22.51 -6.70
C GLU A 236 -16.72 21.63 -7.46
N ASP A 237 -15.45 21.61 -7.04
CA ASP A 237 -14.34 20.89 -7.67
C ASP A 237 -13.93 19.64 -6.86
N ASP A 238 -14.87 19.01 -6.13
CA ASP A 238 -14.63 17.73 -5.45
C ASP A 238 -14.02 16.72 -6.45
N PRO A 239 -12.75 16.29 -6.26
CA PRO A 239 -12.08 15.42 -7.20
C PRO A 239 -12.78 14.06 -7.36
N PHE A 240 -13.37 13.49 -6.31
CA PHE A 240 -14.10 12.23 -6.42
C PHE A 240 -15.39 12.41 -7.22
N LYS A 241 -16.07 13.54 -7.05
CA LYS A 241 -17.25 13.90 -7.84
C LYS A 241 -16.91 14.03 -9.32
N ILE A 242 -15.85 14.76 -9.66
CA ILE A 242 -15.36 14.89 -11.04
C ILE A 242 -15.09 13.51 -11.64
N MET A 243 -14.43 12.63 -10.89
CA MET A 243 -14.09 11.30 -11.39
C MET A 243 -15.33 10.43 -11.63
N ILE A 244 -16.33 10.48 -10.74
CA ILE A 244 -17.55 9.67 -10.83
C ILE A 244 -18.48 10.19 -11.91
N GLU A 245 -18.77 11.50 -11.93
CA GLU A 245 -19.76 12.07 -12.86
C GLU A 245 -19.29 12.02 -14.32
N ASN A 246 -17.97 12.08 -14.55
CA ASN A 246 -17.38 12.06 -15.89
C ASN A 246 -16.75 10.71 -16.25
N ASP A 247 -17.06 9.65 -15.49
CA ASP A 247 -16.57 8.28 -15.65
C ASP A 247 -15.04 8.15 -15.83
N LYS A 248 -14.28 9.04 -15.19
CA LYS A 248 -12.81 9.01 -15.21
C LYS A 248 -12.30 7.81 -14.42
N LYS A 249 -11.19 7.22 -14.84
CA LYS A 249 -10.59 6.05 -14.20
C LYS A 249 -9.23 6.34 -13.57
N TYR A 250 -8.48 7.29 -14.09
CA TYR A 250 -7.17 7.66 -13.55
C TYR A 250 -6.93 9.16 -13.63
N GLY A 251 -6.51 9.77 -12.52
CA GLY A 251 -6.30 11.20 -12.41
C GLY A 251 -4.93 11.55 -11.83
N PHE A 252 -4.29 12.59 -12.38
CA PHE A 252 -2.93 13.00 -12.04
C PHE A 252 -2.76 14.54 -12.02
N VAL A 253 -1.69 15.01 -11.38
CA VAL A 253 -1.29 16.44 -11.36
C VAL A 253 0.04 16.71 -12.06
N MET A 254 0.93 15.71 -12.13
CA MET A 254 2.26 15.86 -12.73
C MET A 254 2.69 14.58 -13.44
N THR A 255 3.57 14.76 -14.43
CA THR A 255 4.20 13.67 -15.17
C THR A 255 5.70 13.92 -15.28
N MET A 256 6.48 12.86 -15.42
CA MET A 256 7.94 12.98 -15.52
C MET A 256 8.54 11.82 -16.31
N TYR A 257 9.84 11.89 -16.55
CA TYR A 257 10.62 10.82 -17.15
C TYR A 257 11.15 9.86 -16.08
N GLU A 258 11.03 8.55 -16.33
CA GLU A 258 11.66 7.51 -15.51
C GLU A 258 13.15 7.37 -15.85
N ASP A 259 13.95 6.90 -14.90
CA ASP A 259 15.31 6.47 -15.18
C ASP A 259 15.29 5.09 -15.86
N LYS A 260 15.62 5.05 -17.16
CA LYS A 260 15.68 3.84 -17.98
C LYS A 260 16.44 2.68 -17.33
N LYS A 261 17.47 2.96 -16.53
CA LYS A 261 18.29 1.94 -15.83
C LYS A 261 17.48 1.15 -14.80
N THR A 262 16.32 1.67 -14.39
CA THR A 262 15.46 1.05 -13.37
C THR A 262 14.43 0.12 -13.97
N ILE A 263 14.19 0.23 -15.28
CA ILE A 263 13.12 -0.42 -16.05
C ILE A 263 13.65 -0.94 -17.41
N GLU A 264 14.88 -1.46 -17.42
CA GLU A 264 15.61 -1.92 -18.62
C GLU A 264 14.76 -2.85 -19.51
N THR A 265 13.97 -3.76 -18.91
CA THR A 265 13.14 -4.72 -19.66
C THR A 265 11.63 -4.53 -19.51
N LEU A 266 11.17 -3.53 -18.76
CA LEU A 266 9.74 -3.32 -18.48
C LEU A 266 8.94 -3.14 -19.77
N TRP A 267 9.45 -2.32 -20.70
CA TRP A 267 8.76 -2.03 -21.95
C TRP A 267 8.64 -3.26 -22.85
N ASP A 268 9.71 -4.04 -22.97
CA ASP A 268 9.70 -5.26 -23.79
C ASP A 268 8.75 -6.32 -23.23
N HIS A 269 8.72 -6.49 -21.90
CA HIS A 269 7.74 -7.33 -21.26
C HIS A 269 6.31 -6.85 -21.50
N SER A 270 6.07 -5.54 -21.45
CA SER A 270 4.76 -4.95 -21.68
C SER A 270 4.28 -5.12 -23.12
N LYS A 271 5.15 -4.83 -24.11
CA LYS A 271 4.86 -5.09 -25.53
C LYS A 271 4.52 -6.56 -25.74
N LYS A 272 5.31 -7.49 -25.18
CA LYS A 272 5.06 -8.92 -25.30
C LYS A 272 3.67 -9.28 -24.77
N PHE A 273 3.32 -8.84 -23.56
CA PHE A 273 2.01 -9.14 -22.96
C PHE A 273 0.86 -8.64 -23.82
N PHE A 274 0.87 -7.37 -24.23
CA PHE A 274 -0.23 -6.80 -25.00
C PHE A 274 -0.29 -7.31 -26.45
N ASN A 275 0.83 -7.71 -27.04
CA ASN A 275 0.86 -8.40 -28.34
C ASN A 275 0.22 -9.80 -28.28
N GLU A 276 0.38 -10.50 -27.16
CA GLU A 276 -0.25 -11.81 -26.90
C GLU A 276 -1.72 -11.67 -26.47
N ASN A 277 -2.13 -10.48 -26.00
CA ASN A 277 -3.47 -10.21 -25.45
C ASN A 277 -4.14 -8.98 -26.12
N LYS A 278 -4.11 -8.92 -27.45
CA LYS A 278 -4.60 -7.75 -28.22
C LYS A 278 -6.05 -7.39 -27.94
N ASN A 279 -6.88 -8.36 -27.55
CA ASN A 279 -8.28 -8.16 -27.18
C ASN A 279 -8.47 -7.33 -25.89
N LEU A 280 -7.42 -7.14 -25.09
CA LEU A 280 -7.46 -6.27 -23.90
C LEU A 280 -7.18 -4.80 -24.24
N ILE A 281 -6.57 -4.52 -25.40
CA ILE A 281 -6.15 -3.18 -25.79
C ILE A 281 -7.38 -2.33 -26.14
N LYS A 282 -7.50 -1.15 -25.51
CA LYS A 282 -8.53 -0.17 -25.86
C LYS A 282 -8.26 0.37 -27.27
N SER A 283 -9.29 0.51 -28.09
CA SER A 283 -9.15 1.04 -29.46
C SER A 283 -8.61 2.47 -29.48
N GLU A 284 -9.16 3.33 -28.63
CA GLU A 284 -8.77 4.75 -28.52
C GLU A 284 -7.83 4.98 -27.33
N ASN A 285 -6.83 4.12 -27.21
CA ASN A 285 -5.92 4.13 -26.07
C ASN A 285 -4.99 5.36 -26.03
N THR A 286 -4.24 5.48 -24.94
CA THR A 286 -3.35 6.63 -24.69
C THR A 286 -1.87 6.34 -24.98
N LEU A 287 -1.54 5.29 -25.75
CA LEU A 287 -0.15 4.90 -26.08
C LEU A 287 0.68 6.04 -26.65
N LYS A 288 0.12 6.94 -27.47
CA LYS A 288 0.85 8.08 -28.04
C LYS A 288 1.48 9.02 -27.01
N PHE A 289 1.05 8.97 -25.75
CA PHE A 289 1.70 9.65 -24.64
C PHE A 289 3.09 9.08 -24.35
N ILE A 290 3.16 7.76 -24.24
CA ILE A 290 4.36 7.02 -23.83
C ILE A 290 5.22 6.53 -25.00
N LEU A 291 4.66 6.57 -26.21
CA LEU A 291 5.37 6.31 -27.45
C LEU A 291 5.85 7.61 -28.07
N ASN A 292 6.76 7.51 -29.03
CA ASN A 292 7.33 8.59 -29.84
C ASN A 292 8.38 9.41 -29.08
N ASN A 293 9.34 9.96 -29.81
CA ASN A 293 10.31 10.91 -29.28
C ASN A 293 9.84 12.34 -29.57
N GLU A 294 10.27 13.31 -28.77
CA GLU A 294 10.16 14.72 -29.11
C GLU A 294 11.56 15.29 -29.29
N ARG A 295 11.85 15.80 -30.49
CA ARG A 295 13.09 16.51 -30.79
C ARG A 295 12.73 17.88 -31.34
N ASN A 296 13.28 18.94 -30.75
CA ASN A 296 13.05 20.33 -31.15
C ASN A 296 11.57 20.74 -31.24
N GLY A 297 10.69 20.15 -30.43
CA GLY A 297 9.26 20.44 -30.46
C GLY A 297 8.50 19.73 -31.60
N GLU A 298 9.06 18.72 -32.24
CA GLU A 298 8.35 17.84 -33.16
C GLU A 298 8.25 16.42 -32.58
N ILE A 299 7.06 15.83 -32.66
CA ILE A 299 6.83 14.44 -32.24
C ILE A 299 7.26 13.53 -33.40
N THR A 300 8.31 12.74 -33.20
CA THR A 300 8.79 11.75 -34.17
C THR A 300 8.43 10.35 -33.72
N TYR A 301 7.77 9.60 -34.58
CA TYR A 301 7.40 8.21 -34.33
C TYR A 301 8.61 7.32 -34.65
N ASP A 302 9.01 6.48 -33.69
CA ASP A 302 10.03 5.45 -33.93
C ASP A 302 9.32 4.22 -34.48
N GLU A 303 9.85 3.63 -35.56
CA GLU A 303 9.34 2.37 -36.13
C GLU A 303 9.28 1.24 -35.08
N ASN A 304 10.15 1.29 -34.07
CA ASN A 304 10.21 0.30 -33.00
C ASN A 304 9.20 0.51 -31.87
N ASN A 305 8.44 1.62 -31.88
CA ASN A 305 7.54 2.02 -30.79
C ASN A 305 8.23 1.96 -29.41
N ASP A 306 9.40 2.60 -29.29
CA ASP A 306 10.15 2.63 -28.04
C ASP A 306 9.46 3.47 -26.96
N TYR A 307 9.57 3.03 -25.71
CA TYR A 307 9.07 3.77 -24.56
C TYR A 307 9.91 5.02 -24.32
N ASN A 308 9.27 6.18 -24.37
CA ASN A 308 9.91 7.48 -24.17
C ASN A 308 10.16 7.82 -22.68
N LEU A 309 9.84 6.90 -21.77
CA LEU A 309 10.02 6.98 -20.31
C LEU A 309 9.04 7.91 -19.58
N CYS A 310 8.10 8.56 -20.27
CA CYS A 310 7.08 9.38 -19.63
C CYS A 310 6.15 8.54 -18.74
N HIS A 311 5.83 9.05 -17.55
CA HIS A 311 4.88 8.43 -16.64
C HIS A 311 4.15 9.47 -15.79
N TYR A 312 2.95 9.12 -15.33
CA TYR A 312 2.23 9.86 -14.29
C TYR A 312 2.95 9.67 -12.95
N TRP A 313 3.14 10.75 -12.18
CA TRP A 313 3.89 10.66 -10.93
C TRP A 313 2.99 10.17 -9.77
N SER A 314 2.94 8.85 -9.59
CA SER A 314 1.93 8.13 -8.79
C SER A 314 1.87 8.46 -7.29
N ASN A 315 2.79 9.23 -6.72
CA ASN A 315 2.62 9.69 -5.32
C ASN A 315 1.42 10.61 -5.16
N PHE A 316 0.99 11.28 -6.25
CA PHE A 316 -0.37 11.77 -6.39
C PHE A 316 -1.07 10.94 -7.46
N GLU A 317 -2.16 10.28 -7.09
CA GLU A 317 -3.08 9.70 -8.06
C GLU A 317 -4.48 9.59 -7.45
N ILE A 318 -5.49 9.80 -8.28
CA ILE A 318 -6.89 9.49 -7.96
C ILE A 318 -7.34 8.42 -8.94
N GLY A 319 -7.63 7.23 -8.43
CA GLY A 319 -7.83 6.04 -9.26
C GLY A 319 -9.16 5.35 -8.99
N SER A 320 -9.76 4.80 -10.05
CA SER A 320 -10.90 3.89 -9.95
C SER A 320 -10.40 2.53 -9.46
N LEU A 321 -10.90 2.09 -8.30
CA LEU A 321 -10.58 0.76 -7.79
C LEU A 321 -11.10 -0.34 -8.72
N ASP A 322 -12.19 -0.11 -9.45
CA ASP A 322 -12.72 -1.04 -10.45
C ASP A 322 -11.75 -1.25 -11.63
N PHE A 323 -11.05 -0.20 -12.07
CA PHE A 323 -10.00 -0.32 -13.09
C PHE A 323 -8.87 -1.25 -12.60
N PHE A 324 -8.35 -1.00 -11.40
CA PHE A 324 -7.28 -1.83 -10.82
C PHE A 324 -7.74 -3.26 -10.49
N ARG A 325 -9.02 -3.46 -10.15
CA ARG A 325 -9.65 -4.78 -9.93
C ARG A 325 -10.02 -5.49 -11.23
N SER A 326 -10.00 -4.80 -12.38
CA SER A 326 -10.36 -5.39 -13.66
C SER A 326 -9.48 -6.59 -14.00
N LYS A 327 -10.05 -7.53 -14.76
CA LYS A 327 -9.31 -8.70 -15.25
C LYS A 327 -8.09 -8.27 -16.07
N ALA A 328 -8.25 -7.27 -16.94
CA ALA A 328 -7.18 -6.80 -17.81
C ALA A 328 -5.96 -6.27 -17.03
N TYR A 329 -6.20 -5.43 -16.01
CA TYR A 329 -5.12 -4.93 -15.16
C TYR A 329 -4.44 -6.06 -14.37
N ASN A 330 -5.24 -6.96 -13.78
CA ASN A 330 -4.69 -8.06 -12.97
C ASN A 330 -3.92 -9.08 -13.82
N ASP A 331 -4.37 -9.40 -15.03
CA ASP A 331 -3.63 -10.28 -15.94
C ASP A 331 -2.27 -9.65 -16.30
N TYR A 332 -2.23 -8.35 -16.59
CA TYR A 332 -0.99 -7.62 -16.87
C TYR A 332 -0.06 -7.60 -15.66
N PHE A 333 -0.55 -7.22 -14.49
CA PHE A 333 0.24 -7.21 -13.26
C PHE A 333 0.76 -8.62 -12.92
N ASN A 334 -0.07 -9.65 -13.00
CA ASN A 334 0.33 -11.02 -12.70
C ASN A 334 1.43 -11.51 -13.65
N TYR A 335 1.35 -11.15 -14.93
CA TYR A 335 2.43 -11.42 -15.88
C TYR A 335 3.72 -10.71 -15.47
N LEU A 336 3.68 -9.39 -15.19
CA LEU A 336 4.85 -8.64 -14.74
C LEU A 336 5.45 -9.23 -13.45
N ASP A 337 4.63 -9.57 -12.47
CA ASP A 337 5.06 -10.15 -11.19
C ASP A 337 5.75 -11.51 -11.40
N SER A 338 5.27 -12.32 -12.35
CA SER A 338 5.86 -13.62 -12.68
C SER A 338 7.30 -13.53 -13.21
N THR A 339 7.70 -12.38 -13.76
CA THR A 339 9.07 -12.14 -14.25
C THR A 339 10.08 -11.95 -13.12
N ASN A 340 9.60 -11.67 -11.90
CA ASN A 340 10.39 -11.27 -10.73
C ASN A 340 11.20 -9.96 -10.92
N ASN A 341 10.95 -9.18 -11.97
CA ASN A 341 11.76 -7.99 -12.29
C ASN A 341 11.53 -6.79 -11.36
N PHE A 342 10.51 -6.79 -10.51
CA PHE A 342 10.47 -5.89 -9.33
C PHE A 342 11.72 -6.06 -8.44
N PHE A 343 12.34 -7.24 -8.46
CA PHE A 343 13.51 -7.59 -7.66
C PHE A 343 14.79 -7.75 -8.48
N TYR A 344 14.70 -8.09 -9.77
CA TYR A 344 15.87 -8.16 -10.67
C TYR A 344 16.20 -6.81 -11.35
N GLU A 345 15.24 -5.91 -11.42
CA GLU A 345 15.37 -4.49 -11.80
C GLU A 345 14.67 -3.65 -10.73
N ARG A 346 14.46 -2.34 -10.88
CA ARG A 346 13.82 -1.51 -9.85
C ARG A 346 12.54 -0.87 -10.39
N TRP A 347 11.65 -1.72 -10.92
CA TRP A 347 10.37 -1.30 -11.49
C TRP A 347 9.54 -0.55 -10.45
N GLY A 348 9.25 0.71 -10.74
CA GLY A 348 8.33 1.53 -9.97
C GLY A 348 6.87 1.25 -10.33
N ASP A 349 5.96 1.51 -9.40
CA ASP A 349 4.51 1.49 -9.65
C ASP A 349 4.09 2.57 -10.65
N ALA A 350 4.72 3.74 -10.63
CA ALA A 350 4.40 4.86 -11.51
C ALA A 350 4.49 4.53 -13.03
N PRO A 351 5.60 3.99 -13.57
CA PRO A 351 5.65 3.55 -14.96
C PRO A 351 4.72 2.37 -15.26
N ILE A 352 4.47 1.46 -14.30
CA ILE A 352 3.54 0.34 -14.49
C ILE A 352 2.09 0.83 -14.62
N HIS A 353 1.63 1.71 -13.72
CA HIS A 353 0.31 2.34 -13.80
C HIS A 353 0.17 3.11 -15.12
N THR A 354 1.21 3.82 -15.54
CA THR A 354 1.20 4.57 -16.81
C THR A 354 1.09 3.64 -18.01
N ILE A 355 1.87 2.56 -18.09
CA ILE A 355 1.79 1.62 -19.22
C ILE A 355 0.42 0.94 -19.23
N ALA A 356 -0.08 0.48 -18.08
CA ALA A 356 -1.39 -0.15 -17.99
C ALA A 356 -2.50 0.79 -18.47
N THR A 357 -2.56 2.02 -17.96
CA THR A 357 -3.55 3.03 -18.38
C THR A 357 -3.36 3.38 -19.87
N SER A 358 -2.12 3.42 -20.36
CA SER A 358 -1.79 3.69 -21.76
C SER A 358 -2.34 2.66 -22.75
N TYR A 359 -2.46 1.39 -22.35
CA TYR A 359 -3.06 0.34 -23.17
C TYR A 359 -4.56 0.16 -22.94
N LEU A 360 -5.03 0.34 -21.69
CA LEU A 360 -6.34 -0.13 -21.24
C LEU A 360 -7.40 0.97 -21.15
N LEU A 361 -7.02 2.25 -21.20
CA LEU A 361 -7.93 3.39 -21.06
C LEU A 361 -7.85 4.33 -22.27
N SER A 362 -8.97 4.97 -22.58
CA SER A 362 -9.00 6.09 -23.53
C SER A 362 -8.64 7.41 -22.87
N ILE A 363 -8.39 8.45 -23.69
CA ILE A 363 -8.06 9.78 -23.18
C ILE A 363 -9.19 10.38 -22.33
N ASP A 364 -10.45 10.09 -22.68
CA ASP A 364 -11.62 10.56 -21.94
C ASP A 364 -11.74 9.91 -20.57
N GLU A 365 -11.09 8.78 -20.34
CA GLU A 365 -11.02 8.09 -19.04
C GLU A 365 -9.88 8.64 -18.15
N ILE A 366 -9.06 9.58 -18.65
CA ILE A 366 -7.98 10.21 -17.91
C ILE A 366 -8.37 11.63 -17.46
N GLN A 367 -7.96 12.02 -16.25
CA GLN A 367 -8.17 13.34 -15.67
C GLN A 367 -6.85 14.03 -15.33
N PHE A 368 -6.63 15.23 -15.86
CA PHE A 368 -5.60 16.13 -15.36
C PHE A 368 -6.20 17.10 -14.34
N PHE A 369 -5.69 17.11 -13.12
CA PHE A 369 -6.19 18.00 -12.05
C PHE A 369 -5.43 19.32 -12.02
N ASP A 370 -5.89 20.26 -12.84
CA ASP A 370 -5.30 21.60 -12.97
C ASP A 370 -5.39 22.47 -11.71
N SER A 371 -6.48 22.33 -10.95
CA SER A 371 -6.78 23.14 -9.78
C SER A 371 -6.08 22.67 -8.51
N ILE A 372 -5.46 21.49 -8.52
CA ILE A 372 -4.83 20.90 -7.33
C ILE A 372 -3.32 21.17 -7.36
N SER A 373 -2.89 22.23 -6.68
CA SER A 373 -1.46 22.42 -6.41
C SER A 373 -0.96 21.35 -5.45
N TYR A 374 0.16 20.73 -5.82
CA TYR A 374 0.74 19.61 -5.09
C TYR A 374 2.26 19.72 -5.05
N TYR A 375 2.84 19.52 -3.88
CA TYR A 375 4.28 19.46 -3.67
C TYR A 375 4.66 18.12 -3.05
N HIS A 376 5.58 17.43 -3.70
CA HIS A 376 6.33 16.33 -3.12
C HIS A 376 7.78 16.55 -3.50
N LYS A 377 8.71 16.47 -2.55
CA LYS A 377 10.10 16.87 -2.81
C LYS A 377 10.68 16.09 -4.02
N PRO A 378 11.34 16.76 -4.98
CA PRO A 378 11.60 18.21 -5.06
C PRO A 378 10.58 19.01 -5.90
N ASN A 379 9.59 18.37 -6.50
CA ASN A 379 8.75 18.96 -7.54
C ASN A 379 7.49 19.61 -6.95
N LEU A 380 7.18 20.79 -7.45
CA LEU A 380 5.99 21.57 -7.12
C LEU A 380 5.11 21.67 -8.36
N SER A 381 3.79 21.51 -8.18
CA SER A 381 2.78 21.98 -9.11
C SER A 381 2.20 23.28 -8.58
N CYS A 382 2.31 24.38 -9.33
CA CYS A 382 1.78 25.68 -8.94
C CYS A 382 1.17 26.40 -10.15
N PRO A 383 -0.10 26.85 -10.09
CA PRO A 383 -0.71 27.58 -11.20
C PRO A 383 0.07 28.85 -11.58
N LYS A 384 0.34 29.06 -12.88
CA LYS A 384 1.03 30.28 -13.39
C LYS A 384 0.12 31.49 -13.44
N ASN A 385 -1.18 31.28 -13.58
CA ASN A 385 -2.16 32.35 -13.60
C ASN A 385 -2.34 33.01 -12.22
N LYS A 386 -2.09 34.33 -12.14
CA LYS A 386 -2.19 35.07 -10.88
C LYS A 386 -3.62 35.13 -10.33
N GLN A 387 -4.62 35.33 -11.20
CA GLN A 387 -6.03 35.43 -10.75
C GLN A 387 -6.53 34.10 -10.19
N LEU A 388 -6.13 32.97 -10.80
CA LEU A 388 -6.43 31.64 -10.28
C LEU A 388 -5.77 31.42 -8.92
N ARG A 389 -4.49 31.80 -8.76
CA ARG A 389 -3.80 31.68 -7.46
C ARG A 389 -4.48 32.49 -6.35
N GLU A 390 -4.91 33.70 -6.67
CA GLU A 390 -5.67 34.55 -5.73
C GLU A 390 -7.03 33.93 -5.39
N TYR A 391 -7.74 33.39 -6.39
CA TYR A 391 -9.02 32.72 -6.19
C TYR A 391 -8.92 31.49 -5.29
N LEU A 392 -7.91 30.65 -5.51
CA LEU A 392 -7.69 29.41 -4.78
C LEU A 392 -6.82 29.59 -3.53
N ASN A 393 -6.54 30.82 -3.10
CA ASN A 393 -5.68 31.12 -1.93
C ASN A 393 -4.35 30.34 -1.92
N CYS A 394 -3.67 30.30 -3.07
CA CYS A 394 -2.46 29.53 -3.26
C CYS A 394 -1.25 30.12 -2.50
N ASP A 395 -0.47 29.25 -1.86
CA ASP A 395 0.79 29.55 -1.16
C ASP A 395 1.98 28.86 -1.86
N CYS A 396 2.26 29.28 -3.10
CA CYS A 396 3.32 28.70 -3.93
C CYS A 396 3.92 29.75 -4.90
N ASP A 397 5.18 29.57 -5.28
CA ASP A 397 5.82 30.39 -6.32
C ASP A 397 5.67 29.71 -7.69
N PRO A 398 4.98 30.33 -8.67
CA PRO A 398 4.83 29.76 -10.02
C PRO A 398 6.16 29.56 -10.76
N LYS A 399 7.25 30.22 -10.34
CA LYS A 399 8.59 30.00 -10.91
C LYS A 399 9.16 28.63 -10.60
N ASP A 400 8.70 28.02 -9.51
CA ASP A 400 9.12 26.70 -9.06
C ASP A 400 8.21 25.58 -9.62
N ASP A 401 7.24 25.92 -10.48
CA ASP A 401 6.36 24.93 -11.11
C ASP A 401 7.12 23.96 -12.02
N PHE A 402 7.04 22.68 -11.67
CA PHE A 402 7.56 21.57 -12.45
C PHE A 402 6.54 21.08 -13.49
N THR A 403 5.23 21.26 -13.25
CA THR A 403 4.15 20.72 -14.08
C THR A 403 4.36 21.02 -15.55
N TRP A 404 4.67 22.27 -15.87
CA TRP A 404 4.85 22.75 -17.24
C TRP A 404 6.32 22.95 -17.63
N HIS A 405 7.26 22.46 -16.81
CA HIS A 405 8.69 22.55 -17.07
C HIS A 405 9.10 21.65 -18.24
N LYS A 406 10.20 21.98 -18.94
CA LYS A 406 10.71 21.20 -20.09
C LYS A 406 11.14 19.76 -19.76
N PHE A 407 11.29 19.44 -18.48
CA PHE A 407 11.63 18.08 -17.99
C PHE A 407 10.40 17.33 -17.45
N SER A 408 9.22 17.94 -17.49
CA SER A 408 7.94 17.28 -17.29
C SER A 408 7.40 16.76 -18.62
N CYS A 409 6.60 15.70 -18.56
CA CYS A 409 5.90 15.18 -19.73
C CYS A 409 4.50 15.81 -19.93
N THR A 410 4.11 16.81 -19.13
CA THR A 410 2.71 17.30 -19.16
C THR A 410 2.44 18.07 -20.44
N ASN A 411 3.35 18.94 -20.89
CA ASN A 411 3.23 19.60 -22.20
C ASN A 411 3.06 18.58 -23.33
N ARG A 412 3.83 17.48 -23.26
CA ARG A 412 3.73 16.39 -24.23
C ARG A 412 2.35 15.75 -24.20
N PHE A 413 1.81 15.42 -23.02
CA PHE A 413 0.48 14.86 -22.86
C PHE A 413 -0.58 15.71 -23.58
N PHE A 414 -0.64 17.01 -23.29
CA PHE A 414 -1.59 17.92 -23.93
C PHE A 414 -1.41 17.99 -25.45
N LYS A 415 -0.16 18.06 -25.90
CA LYS A 415 0.17 18.15 -27.32
C LYS A 415 -0.20 16.91 -28.12
N VAL A 416 0.12 15.70 -27.65
CA VAL A 416 -0.16 14.46 -28.40
C VAL A 416 -1.66 14.18 -28.52
N PHE A 417 -2.45 14.61 -27.53
CA PHE A 417 -3.91 14.47 -27.52
C PHE A 417 -4.64 15.68 -28.10
N ASN A 418 -3.93 16.74 -28.51
CA ASN A 418 -4.52 17.99 -28.99
C ASN A 418 -5.56 18.55 -27.99
N LEU A 419 -5.19 18.55 -26.71
CA LEU A 419 -6.03 19.07 -25.63
C LEU A 419 -5.81 20.57 -25.46
N ASP A 420 -6.87 21.27 -25.10
CA ASP A 420 -6.77 22.66 -24.67
C ASP A 420 -5.94 22.76 -23.39
N TYR A 421 -4.96 23.65 -23.39
CA TYR A 421 -4.18 23.91 -22.19
C TYR A 421 -5.07 24.60 -21.16
N PRO A 422 -4.96 24.22 -19.89
CA PRO A 422 -5.84 24.75 -18.85
C PRO A 422 -5.39 26.14 -18.43
N ILE A 423 -6.24 26.87 -17.71
CA ILE A 423 -5.95 28.26 -17.33
C ILE A 423 -4.70 28.37 -16.44
N SER A 424 -4.36 27.35 -15.65
CA SER A 424 -3.13 27.37 -14.85
C SER A 424 -1.85 27.47 -15.69
N TYR A 425 -1.90 27.09 -16.97
CA TYR A 425 -0.75 27.15 -17.89
C TYR A 425 -0.41 28.58 -18.31
N PHE A 426 -1.40 29.48 -18.38
CA PHE A 426 -1.25 30.82 -18.93
C PHE A 426 -1.08 31.87 -17.83
N GLU A 427 -0.01 32.68 -17.90
CA GLU A 427 0.22 33.78 -16.95
C GLU A 427 -0.87 34.86 -17.00
N ASP A 428 -1.26 35.28 -18.21
CA ASP A 428 -2.12 36.45 -18.45
C ASP A 428 -3.56 36.13 -18.88
N ALA A 429 -3.97 34.85 -18.86
CA ALA A 429 -5.35 34.49 -19.20
C ALA A 429 -6.34 35.12 -18.21
N LYS A 430 -7.39 35.77 -18.73
CA LYS A 430 -8.46 36.31 -17.89
C LYS A 430 -9.34 35.17 -17.37
N LEU A 431 -9.51 35.06 -16.06
CA LEU A 431 -10.50 34.17 -15.46
C LEU A 431 -11.88 34.65 -15.94
N ASP A 432 -12.68 33.77 -16.58
CA ASP A 432 -13.97 34.16 -17.15
C ASP A 432 -14.84 34.86 -16.08
N SER A 433 -15.53 35.93 -16.50
CA SER A 433 -16.40 36.75 -15.66
C SER A 433 -17.51 35.95 -14.98
N ASN A 434 -17.88 34.79 -15.53
CA ASN A 434 -18.84 33.87 -14.94
C ASN A 434 -18.32 33.13 -13.69
N LEU A 435 -17.01 32.83 -13.59
CA LEU A 435 -16.39 32.29 -12.37
C LEU A 435 -16.33 33.36 -11.25
N ARG A 436 -16.17 34.64 -11.60
CA ARG A 436 -16.25 35.75 -10.62
C ARG A 436 -17.66 35.94 -10.03
N LYS A 437 -18.73 35.50 -10.70
CA LYS A 437 -20.09 35.50 -10.11
C LYS A 437 -20.23 34.46 -9.00
N ILE A 438 -19.47 33.35 -9.03
CA ILE A 438 -19.45 32.35 -7.96
C ILE A 438 -18.87 32.95 -6.68
N ASN A 439 -17.81 33.78 -6.78
CA ASN A 439 -17.28 34.54 -5.65
C ASN A 439 -18.30 35.52 -5.05
N LYS A 440 -19.05 36.26 -5.89
CA LYS A 440 -20.12 37.14 -5.41
C LYS A 440 -21.26 36.36 -4.74
N LEU A 441 -21.60 35.17 -5.23
CA LEU A 441 -22.61 34.29 -4.63
C LEU A 441 -22.14 33.63 -3.33
N ASN A 442 -20.86 33.29 -3.21
CA ASN A 442 -20.28 32.76 -1.97
C ASN A 442 -20.11 33.85 -0.90
N ASP A 443 -19.75 35.08 -1.29
CA ASP A 443 -19.75 36.23 -0.39
C ASP A 443 -21.17 36.65 0.03
N GLN A 444 -22.15 36.57 -0.88
CA GLN A 444 -23.57 36.85 -0.60
C GLN A 444 -24.25 35.74 0.24
N LYS A 445 -23.95 34.46 0.01
CA LYS A 445 -24.39 33.37 0.91
C LYS A 445 -23.74 33.47 2.29
N SER A 446 -22.52 34.01 2.37
CA SER A 446 -21.87 34.23 3.65
C SER A 446 -22.40 35.42 4.44
N SER A 447 -23.10 36.35 3.80
CA SER A 447 -23.74 37.53 4.41
C SER A 447 -25.25 37.38 4.62
N GLY A 448 -25.91 36.40 4.00
CA GLY A 448 -27.35 36.12 4.15
C GLY A 448 -27.74 35.14 5.26
N ASP A 449 -26.81 34.32 5.77
CA ASP A 449 -27.15 33.26 6.73
C ASP A 449 -26.50 33.48 8.10
N LYS A 450 -27.30 33.74 9.14
CA LYS A 450 -26.83 33.81 10.54
C LYS A 450 -26.14 32.52 11.01
N LYS A 451 -26.33 31.39 10.30
CA LYS A 451 -25.58 30.12 10.48
C LYS A 451 -24.16 30.18 9.89
N SER A 452 -23.94 30.88 8.76
CA SER A 452 -22.63 31.02 8.11
C SER A 452 -21.62 31.78 8.99
N ASN A 453 -22.02 32.88 9.63
CA ASN A 453 -21.13 33.64 10.51
C ASN A 453 -20.80 32.89 11.81
N LYS A 454 -21.72 32.07 12.31
CA LYS A 454 -21.45 31.14 13.42
C LYS A 454 -20.46 30.06 13.01
N ASN A 455 -20.52 29.59 11.75
CA ASN A 455 -19.62 28.59 11.18
C ASN A 455 -18.23 29.15 10.77
N LYS A 456 -18.12 30.38 10.25
CA LYS A 456 -16.83 31.08 10.05
C LYS A 456 -16.15 31.36 11.40
N ASN A 457 -16.91 31.78 12.41
CA ASN A 457 -16.38 31.91 13.77
C ASN A 457 -16.00 30.57 14.37
N ASN A 458 -16.79 29.50 14.18
CA ASN A 458 -16.43 28.16 14.63
C ASN A 458 -15.19 27.61 13.88
N LYS A 459 -15.05 27.80 12.56
CA LYS A 459 -13.83 27.47 11.81
C LYS A 459 -12.63 28.28 12.31
N LYS A 460 -12.79 29.58 12.59
CA LYS A 460 -11.72 30.44 13.14
C LYS A 460 -11.37 30.07 14.59
N ILE A 461 -12.34 29.64 15.38
CA ILE A 461 -12.18 29.12 16.75
C ILE A 461 -11.54 27.74 16.73
N LEU A 462 -11.90 26.84 15.82
CA LEU A 462 -11.31 25.51 15.66
C LEU A 462 -9.87 25.63 15.15
N ARG A 463 -9.64 26.43 14.10
CA ARG A 463 -8.30 26.82 13.61
C ARG A 463 -7.47 27.50 14.71
N GLY A 464 -8.09 28.33 15.54
CA GLY A 464 -7.45 28.98 16.68
C GLY A 464 -7.10 28.02 17.82
N LYS A 465 -8.00 27.09 18.15
CA LYS A 465 -7.80 26.03 19.16
C LYS A 465 -6.71 25.06 18.73
N LEU A 466 -6.70 24.63 17.47
CA LEU A 466 -5.68 23.78 16.88
C LEU A 466 -4.31 24.48 16.88
N ARG A 467 -4.24 25.73 16.38
CA ARG A 467 -3.00 26.54 16.42
C ARG A 467 -2.47 26.81 17.83
N ASN A 468 -3.35 27.01 18.81
CA ASN A 468 -2.96 27.23 20.21
C ASN A 468 -2.48 25.94 20.89
N LYS A 469 -3.13 24.79 20.62
CA LYS A 469 -2.67 23.47 21.08
C LYS A 469 -1.26 23.19 20.52
N ILE A 470 -1.06 23.40 19.21
CA ILE A 470 0.23 23.23 18.53
C ILE A 470 1.32 24.18 19.06
N LYS A 471 1.00 25.45 19.32
CA LYS A 471 1.96 26.39 19.93
C LYS A 471 2.35 25.98 21.34
N ASN A 472 1.40 25.49 22.13
CA ASN A 472 1.67 25.00 23.48
C ASN A 472 2.53 23.73 23.45
N ASP A 473 2.28 22.81 22.53
CA ASP A 473 3.09 21.59 22.37
C ASP A 473 4.50 21.88 21.85
N LYS A 474 4.65 22.81 20.90
CA LYS A 474 5.98 23.28 20.45
C LYS A 474 6.74 23.99 21.57
N LYS A 475 6.06 24.77 22.43
CA LYS A 475 6.66 25.44 23.60
C LYS A 475 7.07 24.43 24.67
N MET A 476 6.25 23.42 24.94
CA MET A 476 6.55 22.31 25.86
C MET A 476 7.70 21.42 25.35
N LYS A 477 7.77 21.12 24.04
CA LYS A 477 8.91 20.42 23.42
C LYS A 477 10.21 21.24 23.59
N LYS A 478 10.17 22.56 23.40
CA LYS A 478 11.34 23.46 23.57
C LYS A 478 11.80 23.56 25.05
N LEU A 479 10.87 23.49 26.00
CA LEU A 479 11.16 23.40 27.43
C LEU A 479 11.76 22.03 27.82
N SER A 480 11.21 20.93 27.31
CA SER A 480 11.73 19.57 27.56
C SER A 480 13.14 19.35 26.97
N GLY A 481 13.42 19.93 25.80
CA GLY A 481 14.74 19.88 25.17
C GLY A 481 15.79 20.71 25.90
N LYS A 482 15.39 21.81 26.55
CA LYS A 482 16.27 22.59 27.45
C LYS A 482 16.54 21.86 28.77
N LEU A 483 15.53 21.21 29.35
CA LEU A 483 15.66 20.42 30.57
C LEU A 483 16.58 19.20 30.36
N LYS A 484 16.44 18.47 29.25
CA LYS A 484 17.35 17.35 28.89
C LYS A 484 18.79 17.79 28.65
N LYS A 485 19.02 19.01 28.13
CA LYS A 485 20.38 19.56 28.00
C LYS A 485 21.02 19.96 29.34
N ASN A 486 20.22 20.40 30.31
CA ASN A 486 20.73 20.76 31.63
C ASN A 486 21.00 19.53 32.52
N VAL A 487 20.31 18.41 32.30
CA VAL A 487 20.55 17.15 33.03
C VAL A 487 21.79 16.40 32.52
N ASN A 488 22.25 16.66 31.30
CA ASN A 488 23.49 16.08 30.76
C ASN A 488 24.74 16.94 30.99
N ASN A 489 24.61 18.13 31.60
CA ASN A 489 25.69 19.08 31.87
C ASN A 489 25.96 19.30 33.38
N ASN A 490 25.27 18.55 34.25
CA ASN A 490 25.60 18.34 35.65
C ASN A 490 25.90 16.84 35.85
#